data_AF-A0A0N4V4J4-F1
#
_entry.id   AF-A0A0N4V4J4-F1
#
_cell.length_a   1.000
_cell.length_b   1.000
_cell.length_c   1.000
_cell.angle_alpha   90.00
_cell.angle_beta   90.00
_cell.angle_gamma   90.00
#
_symmetry.space_group_name_H-M   'P 1'
#
loop_
_entity.id
_entity.type
_entity.pdbx_description
1 polymer ?
#
loop_
_entity_poly.entity_id
_entity_poly.type
_entity_poly.pdbx_seq_one_letter_code
_entity_poly.pdbx_strand_id
1 'polypeptide(L)'
;MPTEASLSAIPELVQFLNAETSPEIRHSAIAYIVGISATAEDEFVPTGFAAHNFSLTKSFCALFETVPSDQPALYSGFINITSDDPLTANFVIEHSSVISISTVHCKNQDSLASDAAKLLSNLSLHFSSKVLNIVAKEWPAFLTDTIDLLNAKDSADFADYLGYVLVNCTELPKIRREVCDHVKNLLPLISLKNRPKRRLIAVDIVRNLCFDDDNKILENILLKKRGKQSTYSFGFRRKLLPLLFKETTPAKLERGRQVMAKIRYGMFDDCNCDRVDDDDLIVIVEKRVKILVGHNAGFV
;
A
#
# COMPACT_ATOMS: atom_id res chain seq x y z
N MET A 1 -0.65 -9.39 27.26
CA MET A 1 -0.42 -10.84 27.21
C MET A 1 -1.73 -11.55 26.94
N PRO A 2 -1.85 -12.26 25.80
CA PRO A 2 -3.02 -13.08 25.54
C PRO A 2 -3.16 -14.10 26.66
N THR A 3 -4.37 -14.33 27.14
CA THR A 3 -4.59 -15.32 28.20
C THR A 3 -4.17 -16.71 27.68
N GLU A 4 -3.53 -17.52 28.51
CA GLU A 4 -3.15 -18.90 28.18
C GLU A 4 -4.37 -19.70 27.68
N ALA A 5 -5.55 -19.39 28.21
CA ALA A 5 -6.83 -19.89 27.74
C ALA A 5 -7.12 -19.56 26.26
N SER A 6 -6.87 -18.33 25.81
CA SER A 6 -7.12 -17.94 24.41
C SER A 6 -6.23 -18.67 23.39
N LEU A 7 -4.96 -18.94 23.74
CA LEU A 7 -4.04 -19.69 22.89
C LEU A 7 -4.31 -21.20 22.92
N SER A 8 -4.88 -21.70 24.02
CA SER A 8 -5.28 -23.12 24.15
C SER A 8 -6.50 -23.50 23.30
N ALA A 9 -7.33 -22.52 22.91
CA ALA A 9 -8.51 -22.73 22.08
C ALA A 9 -8.21 -22.81 20.57
N ILE A 10 -7.00 -22.45 20.14
CA ILE A 10 -6.61 -22.42 18.71
C ILE A 10 -6.78 -23.80 18.03
N PRO A 11 -6.36 -24.93 18.61
CA PRO A 11 -6.54 -26.24 18.00
C PRO A 11 -8.02 -26.63 17.80
N GLU A 12 -8.91 -26.16 18.66
CA GLU A 12 -10.36 -26.38 18.51
C GLU A 12 -10.93 -25.50 17.40
N LEU A 13 -10.58 -24.20 17.39
CA LEU A 13 -10.99 -23.27 16.34
C LEU A 13 -10.56 -23.74 14.95
N VAL A 14 -9.34 -24.26 14.82
CA VAL A 14 -8.79 -24.82 13.57
C VAL A 14 -9.67 -25.94 12.99
N GLN A 15 -10.33 -26.74 13.83
CA GLN A 15 -11.21 -27.83 13.35
C GLN A 15 -12.45 -27.30 12.62
N PHE A 16 -12.91 -26.10 12.96
CA PHE A 16 -14.04 -25.47 12.30
C PHE A 16 -13.67 -24.76 10.99
N LEU A 17 -12.37 -24.54 10.74
CA LEU A 17 -11.82 -23.87 9.56
C LEU A 17 -11.39 -24.88 8.49
N ASN A 18 -12.34 -25.67 8.02
CA ASN A 18 -12.14 -26.67 6.97
C ASN A 18 -13.28 -26.59 5.95
N ALA A 19 -12.99 -26.80 4.68
CA ALA A 19 -13.96 -26.83 3.59
C ALA A 19 -15.09 -27.85 3.82
N GLU A 20 -14.81 -28.95 4.53
CA GLU A 20 -15.78 -30.01 4.85
C GLU A 20 -16.75 -29.64 5.99
N THR A 21 -16.40 -28.66 6.82
CA THR A 21 -17.25 -28.20 7.92
C THR A 21 -18.53 -27.58 7.36
N SER A 22 -19.67 -27.75 8.04
CA SER A 22 -20.92 -27.09 7.65
C SER A 22 -20.70 -25.57 7.46
N PRO A 23 -21.16 -24.97 6.35
CA PRO A 23 -20.97 -23.54 6.09
C PRO A 23 -21.39 -22.65 7.26
N GLU A 24 -22.47 -22.98 7.96
CA GLU A 24 -22.95 -22.19 9.11
C GLU A 24 -21.93 -22.14 10.26
N ILE A 25 -21.36 -23.31 10.61
CA ILE A 25 -20.35 -23.43 11.68
C ILE A 25 -19.06 -22.73 11.24
N ARG A 26 -18.66 -22.96 9.99
CA ARG A 26 -17.44 -22.38 9.43
C ARG A 26 -17.52 -20.85 9.35
N HIS A 27 -18.61 -20.29 8.85
CA HIS A 27 -18.82 -18.85 8.82
C HIS A 27 -18.82 -18.24 10.22
N SER A 28 -19.40 -18.94 11.21
CA SER A 28 -19.35 -18.49 12.61
C SER A 28 -17.92 -18.47 13.15
N ALA A 29 -17.10 -19.48 12.84
CA ALA A 29 -15.69 -19.52 13.21
C ALA A 29 -14.88 -18.42 12.51
N ILE A 30 -15.09 -18.19 11.21
CA ILE A 30 -14.45 -17.08 10.47
C ILE A 30 -14.84 -15.74 11.10
N ALA A 31 -16.13 -15.51 11.35
CA ALA A 31 -16.62 -14.26 11.94
C ALA A 31 -16.00 -13.99 13.32
N TYR A 32 -15.85 -15.03 14.15
CA TYR A 32 -15.14 -14.93 15.42
C TYR A 32 -13.68 -14.51 15.22
N ILE A 33 -12.96 -15.14 14.30
CA ILE A 33 -11.55 -14.83 14.00
C ILE A 33 -11.39 -13.41 13.45
N VAL A 34 -12.31 -12.97 12.59
CA VAL A 34 -12.33 -11.59 12.07
C VAL A 34 -12.60 -10.59 13.20
N GLY A 35 -13.49 -10.93 14.14
CA GLY A 35 -13.77 -10.11 15.31
C GLY A 35 -12.54 -9.90 16.20
N ILE A 36 -11.85 -11.00 16.55
CA ILE A 36 -10.64 -10.92 17.39
C ILE A 36 -9.41 -10.38 16.65
N SER A 37 -9.39 -10.40 15.31
CA SER A 37 -8.29 -9.77 14.56
C SER A 37 -8.44 -8.25 14.46
N ALA A 38 -9.66 -7.73 14.62
CA ALA A 38 -9.93 -6.29 14.59
C ALA A 38 -9.59 -5.58 15.91
N THR A 39 -9.43 -6.30 17.03
CA THR A 39 -9.16 -5.71 18.34
C THR A 39 -7.66 -5.47 18.53
N ALA A 40 -7.22 -4.24 18.26
CA ALA A 40 -5.82 -3.80 18.41
C ALA A 40 -5.28 -3.87 19.85
N GLU A 41 -6.14 -4.07 20.84
CA GLU A 41 -5.79 -4.18 22.27
C GLU A 41 -5.30 -5.58 22.66
N ASP A 42 -5.57 -6.60 21.83
CA ASP A 42 -5.18 -7.97 22.11
C ASP A 42 -3.85 -8.30 21.44
N GLU A 43 -2.81 -8.60 22.24
CA GLU A 43 -1.56 -9.24 21.79
C GLU A 43 -1.80 -10.60 21.07
N PHE A 44 -3.05 -11.06 20.99
CA PHE A 44 -3.47 -12.27 20.30
C PHE A 44 -3.12 -12.26 18.81
N VAL A 45 -3.18 -11.12 18.11
CA VAL A 45 -2.91 -11.11 16.65
C VAL A 45 -1.49 -11.61 16.32
N PRO A 46 -0.40 -11.02 16.84
CA PRO A 46 0.95 -11.50 16.54
C PRO A 46 1.27 -12.86 17.20
N THR A 47 0.64 -13.20 18.33
CA THR A 47 0.98 -14.44 19.08
C THR A 47 0.13 -15.64 18.69
N GLY A 48 -1.16 -15.46 18.44
CA GLY A 48 -2.13 -16.51 18.11
C GLY A 48 -2.01 -17.01 16.68
N PHE A 49 -1.79 -16.12 15.70
CA PHE A 49 -1.61 -16.53 14.30
C PHE A 49 -0.27 -17.20 14.02
N ALA A 50 0.74 -16.92 14.86
CA ALA A 50 2.04 -17.61 14.85
C ALA A 50 2.07 -18.85 15.77
N ALA A 51 1.14 -18.97 16.72
CA ALA A 51 1.08 -20.08 17.66
C ALA A 51 0.89 -21.43 16.95
N HIS A 52 1.32 -22.49 17.64
CA HIS A 52 1.16 -23.88 17.18
C HIS A 52 1.65 -24.07 15.74
N ASN A 53 2.82 -23.50 15.42
CA ASN A 53 3.42 -23.54 14.09
C ASN A 53 2.47 -23.01 12.99
N PHE A 54 1.91 -21.82 13.21
CA PHE A 54 1.00 -21.15 12.28
C PHE A 54 -0.25 -21.97 11.93
N SER A 55 -0.75 -22.84 12.82
CA SER A 55 -1.90 -23.71 12.53
C SER A 55 -3.15 -22.94 12.10
N LEU A 56 -3.47 -21.85 12.81
CA LEU A 56 -4.59 -20.97 12.48
C LEU A 56 -4.42 -20.33 11.10
N THR A 57 -3.24 -19.74 10.84
CA THR A 57 -2.91 -19.13 9.55
C THR A 57 -2.97 -20.13 8.40
N LYS A 58 -2.47 -21.36 8.61
CA LYS A 58 -2.53 -22.45 7.62
C LYS A 58 -3.97 -22.79 7.26
N SER A 59 -4.85 -22.95 8.25
CA SER A 59 -6.27 -23.21 8.01
C SER A 59 -6.95 -22.04 7.29
N PHE A 60 -6.62 -20.80 7.66
CA PHE A 60 -7.15 -19.61 7.00
C PHE A 60 -6.74 -19.54 5.52
N CYS A 61 -5.46 -19.78 5.21
CA CYS A 61 -4.96 -19.84 3.84
C CYS A 61 -5.61 -20.99 3.05
N ALA A 62 -5.65 -22.19 3.63
CA ALA A 62 -6.24 -23.35 2.98
C ALA A 62 -7.72 -23.11 2.64
N LEU A 63 -8.49 -22.50 3.55
CA LEU A 63 -9.89 -22.19 3.31
C LEU A 63 -10.06 -21.12 2.23
N PHE A 64 -9.22 -20.09 2.26
CA PHE A 64 -9.22 -19.03 1.23
C PHE A 64 -8.98 -19.59 -0.18
N GLU A 65 -8.09 -20.58 -0.30
CA GLU A 65 -7.73 -21.24 -1.56
C GLU A 65 -8.79 -22.23 -2.05
N THR A 66 -9.48 -22.91 -1.13
CA THR A 66 -10.37 -24.03 -1.46
C THR A 66 -11.85 -23.66 -1.50
N VAL A 67 -12.27 -22.57 -0.84
CA VAL A 67 -13.67 -22.18 -0.70
C VAL A 67 -13.86 -20.70 -1.09
N PRO A 68 -14.07 -20.40 -2.39
CA PRO A 68 -14.22 -19.02 -2.87
C PRO A 68 -15.36 -18.23 -2.23
N SER A 69 -16.43 -18.90 -1.78
CA SER A 69 -17.56 -18.23 -1.11
C SER A 69 -17.17 -17.54 0.20
N ASP A 70 -16.08 -17.99 0.82
CA ASP A 70 -15.65 -17.53 2.14
C ASP A 70 -14.61 -16.40 2.03
N GLN A 71 -14.03 -16.19 0.84
CA GLN A 71 -13.00 -15.18 0.59
C GLN A 71 -13.35 -13.76 1.07
N PRO A 72 -14.59 -13.23 0.91
CA PRO A 72 -14.92 -11.88 1.40
C PRO A 72 -14.67 -11.73 2.92
N ALA A 73 -15.07 -12.73 3.70
CA ALA A 73 -14.88 -12.72 5.15
C ALA A 73 -13.40 -12.95 5.52
N LEU A 74 -12.73 -13.87 4.83
CA LEU A 74 -11.32 -14.16 5.05
C LEU A 74 -10.41 -12.98 4.70
N TYR A 75 -10.75 -12.19 3.67
CA TYR A 75 -10.06 -10.95 3.34
C TYR A 75 -10.05 -9.97 4.52
N SER A 76 -11.19 -9.79 5.18
CA SER A 76 -11.29 -8.92 6.36
C SER A 76 -10.31 -9.37 7.45
N GLY A 77 -10.25 -10.69 7.70
CA GLY A 77 -9.28 -11.26 8.64
C GLY A 77 -7.84 -10.99 8.22
N PHE A 78 -7.47 -11.32 6.98
CA PHE A 78 -6.11 -11.11 6.48
C PHE A 78 -5.69 -9.64 6.48
N ILE A 79 -6.57 -8.71 6.10
CA ILE A 79 -6.27 -7.27 6.10
C ILE A 79 -5.95 -6.82 7.52
N ASN A 80 -6.77 -7.20 8.51
CA ASN A 80 -6.55 -6.86 9.91
C ASN A 80 -5.20 -7.41 10.41
N ILE A 81 -4.94 -8.71 10.19
CA ILE A 81 -3.73 -9.39 10.70
C ILE A 81 -2.47 -8.81 10.05
N THR A 82 -2.48 -8.67 8.72
CA THR A 82 -1.28 -8.28 7.96
C THR A 82 -0.97 -6.79 8.04
N SER A 83 -1.86 -5.98 8.62
CA SER A 83 -1.60 -4.55 8.84
C SER A 83 -0.35 -4.34 9.69
N ASP A 84 -0.21 -5.10 10.78
CA ASP A 84 0.84 -4.91 11.79
C ASP A 84 1.57 -6.19 12.23
N ASP A 85 1.30 -7.34 11.62
CA ASP A 85 2.04 -8.59 11.88
C ASP A 85 2.90 -9.06 10.69
N PRO A 86 4.19 -8.66 10.65
CA PRO A 86 5.14 -9.12 9.64
C PRO A 86 5.39 -10.64 9.65
N LEU A 87 5.26 -11.32 10.80
CA LEU A 87 5.53 -12.76 10.87
C LEU A 87 4.45 -13.54 10.12
N THR A 88 3.18 -13.25 10.41
CA THR A 88 2.06 -13.85 9.69
C THR A 88 2.03 -13.41 8.23
N ALA A 89 2.30 -12.14 7.93
CA ALA A 89 2.41 -11.65 6.55
C ALA A 89 3.45 -12.46 5.75
N ASN A 90 4.64 -12.67 6.30
CA ASN A 90 5.68 -13.48 5.65
C ASN A 90 5.24 -14.94 5.47
N PHE A 91 4.55 -15.52 6.45
CA PHE A 91 4.03 -16.89 6.33
C PHE A 91 3.05 -17.00 5.16
N VAL A 92 2.07 -16.08 5.07
CA VAL A 92 1.07 -16.04 3.98
C VAL A 92 1.78 -15.93 2.62
N ILE A 93 2.80 -15.07 2.51
CA ILE A 93 3.56 -14.89 1.27
C ILE A 93 4.27 -16.17 0.82
N GLU A 94 4.91 -16.89 1.74
CA GLU A 94 5.79 -18.03 1.43
C GLU A 94 5.03 -19.36 1.28
N HIS A 95 3.87 -19.52 1.93
CA HIS A 95 3.21 -20.82 2.10
C HIS A 95 1.76 -20.85 1.58
N SER A 96 1.33 -19.86 0.78
CA SER A 96 -0.04 -19.82 0.25
C SER A 96 -0.11 -19.22 -1.15
N SER A 97 -1.23 -19.46 -1.83
CA SER A 97 -1.60 -18.87 -3.12
C SER A 97 -2.43 -17.59 -2.95
N VAL A 98 -2.62 -17.09 -1.72
CA VAL A 98 -3.47 -15.93 -1.39
C VAL A 98 -3.10 -14.71 -2.23
N ILE A 99 -1.81 -14.47 -2.46
CA ILE A 99 -1.32 -13.32 -3.25
C ILE A 99 -1.61 -13.50 -4.73
N SER A 100 -1.40 -14.70 -5.27
CA SER A 100 -1.71 -14.99 -6.68
C SER A 100 -3.21 -14.79 -6.93
N ILE A 101 -4.06 -15.35 -6.08
CA ILE A 101 -5.52 -15.20 -6.17
C ILE A 101 -5.92 -13.72 -6.04
N SER A 102 -5.38 -13.00 -5.05
CA SER A 102 -5.65 -11.56 -4.87
C SER A 102 -5.20 -10.72 -6.06
N THR A 103 -4.08 -11.08 -6.69
CA THR A 103 -3.60 -10.42 -7.90
C THR A 103 -4.57 -10.62 -9.05
N VAL A 104 -5.11 -11.84 -9.20
CA VAL A 104 -6.13 -12.15 -10.23
C VAL A 104 -7.39 -11.34 -10.01
N HIS A 105 -7.90 -11.21 -8.77
CA HIS A 105 -9.06 -10.37 -8.48
C HIS A 105 -8.83 -8.90 -8.86
N CYS A 106 -7.68 -8.34 -8.51
CA CYS A 106 -7.30 -6.97 -8.88
C CYS A 106 -7.21 -6.79 -10.40
N LYS A 107 -6.56 -7.74 -11.09
CA LYS A 107 -6.36 -7.71 -12.54
C LYS A 107 -7.68 -7.81 -13.30
N ASN A 108 -8.59 -8.66 -12.84
CA ASN A 108 -9.92 -8.84 -13.42
C ASN A 108 -10.90 -7.74 -13.02
N GLN A 109 -10.55 -6.91 -12.03
CA GLN A 109 -11.38 -5.83 -11.48
C GLN A 109 -12.76 -6.35 -11.03
N ASP A 110 -12.79 -7.53 -10.42
CA ASP A 110 -14.02 -8.13 -9.92
C ASP A 110 -14.46 -7.56 -8.57
N SER A 111 -15.54 -8.10 -8.01
CA SER A 111 -16.13 -7.61 -6.75
C SER A 111 -15.19 -7.67 -5.54
N LEU A 112 -14.11 -8.46 -5.59
CA LEU A 112 -13.14 -8.60 -4.50
C LEU A 112 -11.88 -7.76 -4.73
N ALA A 113 -11.77 -7.03 -5.84
CA ALA A 113 -10.58 -6.26 -6.19
C ALA A 113 -10.15 -5.26 -5.12
N SER A 114 -11.09 -4.59 -4.43
CA SER A 114 -10.76 -3.62 -3.38
C SER A 114 -10.11 -4.28 -2.17
N ASP A 115 -10.69 -5.36 -1.66
CA ASP A 115 -10.14 -6.07 -0.49
C ASP A 115 -8.85 -6.80 -0.83
N ALA A 116 -8.76 -7.36 -2.04
CA ALA A 116 -7.53 -7.90 -2.58
C ALA A 116 -6.42 -6.84 -2.64
N ALA A 117 -6.70 -5.65 -3.16
CA ALA A 117 -5.71 -4.57 -3.26
C ALA A 117 -5.28 -4.05 -1.87
N LYS A 118 -6.20 -3.98 -0.90
CA LYS A 118 -5.89 -3.66 0.51
C LYS A 118 -4.90 -4.67 1.09
N LEU A 119 -5.19 -5.96 0.95
CA LEU A 119 -4.29 -7.02 1.41
C LEU A 119 -2.91 -6.91 0.77
N LEU A 120 -2.85 -6.75 -0.56
CA LEU A 120 -1.58 -6.58 -1.27
C LEU A 120 -0.81 -5.34 -0.78
N SER A 121 -1.51 -4.26 -0.44
CA SER A 121 -0.89 -3.04 0.10
C SER A 121 -0.26 -3.26 1.48
N ASN A 122 -0.93 -4.02 2.36
CA ASN A 122 -0.38 -4.40 3.67
C ASN A 122 0.82 -5.35 3.52
N LEU A 123 0.69 -6.40 2.70
CA LEU A 123 1.79 -7.36 2.51
C LEU A 123 3.02 -6.70 1.87
N SER A 124 2.82 -5.80 0.91
CA SER A 124 3.93 -5.09 0.24
C SER A 124 4.61 -4.07 1.14
N LEU A 125 3.93 -3.56 2.19
CA LEU A 125 4.54 -2.69 3.18
C LEU A 125 5.67 -3.42 3.92
N HIS A 126 5.45 -4.70 4.25
CA HIS A 126 6.42 -5.52 4.98
C HIS A 126 7.43 -6.19 4.04
N PHE A 127 6.99 -6.68 2.88
CA PHE A 127 7.78 -7.53 1.98
C PHE A 127 7.59 -7.19 0.50
N SER A 128 7.81 -5.92 0.14
CA SER A 128 7.58 -5.39 -1.22
C SER A 128 8.20 -6.23 -2.35
N SER A 129 9.41 -6.75 -2.16
CA SER A 129 10.10 -7.55 -3.18
C SER A 129 9.44 -8.92 -3.41
N LYS A 130 9.02 -9.60 -2.33
CA LYS A 130 8.37 -10.91 -2.42
C LYS A 130 6.98 -10.80 -3.04
N VAL A 131 6.20 -9.83 -2.59
CA VAL A 131 4.86 -9.55 -3.14
C VAL A 131 4.97 -9.25 -4.63
N LEU A 132 5.87 -8.34 -5.02
CA LEU A 132 6.02 -7.98 -6.43
C LEU A 132 6.47 -9.16 -7.30
N ASN A 133 7.33 -10.04 -6.81
CA ASN A 133 7.76 -11.23 -7.54
C ASN A 133 6.59 -12.19 -7.85
N ILE A 134 5.58 -12.25 -6.98
CA ILE A 134 4.37 -13.06 -7.21
C ILE A 134 3.39 -12.30 -8.11
N VAL A 135 3.12 -11.03 -7.79
CA VAL A 135 2.23 -10.16 -8.58
C VAL A 135 2.69 -10.11 -10.05
N ALA A 136 3.97 -9.94 -10.31
CA ALA A 136 4.52 -9.86 -11.67
C ALA A 136 4.41 -11.17 -12.47
N LYS A 137 4.23 -12.33 -11.81
CA LYS A 137 3.96 -13.61 -12.50
C LYS A 137 2.52 -13.65 -13.02
N GLU A 138 1.55 -13.25 -12.18
CA GLU A 138 0.12 -13.26 -12.55
C GLU A 138 -0.27 -12.05 -13.42
N TRP A 139 0.42 -10.93 -13.21
CA TRP A 139 0.16 -9.65 -13.85
C TRP A 139 1.48 -8.99 -14.31
N PRO A 140 2.06 -9.43 -15.44
CA PRO A 140 3.34 -8.91 -15.94
C PRO A 140 3.34 -7.39 -16.22
N ALA A 141 2.19 -6.84 -16.61
CA ALA A 141 2.00 -5.42 -16.89
C ALA A 141 1.60 -4.59 -15.65
N PHE A 142 1.68 -5.16 -14.44
CA PHE A 142 1.19 -4.56 -13.19
C PHE A 142 1.60 -3.10 -12.99
N LEU A 143 2.88 -2.77 -13.21
CA LEU A 143 3.39 -1.40 -12.98
C LEU A 143 2.71 -0.39 -13.91
N THR A 144 2.65 -0.70 -15.20
CA THR A 144 2.01 0.13 -16.23
C THR A 144 0.51 0.24 -15.99
N ASP A 145 -0.17 -0.89 -15.82
CA ASP A 145 -1.63 -0.92 -15.70
C ASP A 145 -2.08 -0.22 -14.41
N THR A 146 -1.31 -0.31 -13.32
CA THR A 146 -1.59 0.43 -12.08
C THR A 146 -1.51 1.94 -12.29
N ILE A 147 -0.50 2.43 -13.04
CA ILE A 147 -0.37 3.85 -13.36
C ILE A 147 -1.54 4.32 -14.23
N ASP A 148 -1.97 3.49 -15.19
CA ASP A 148 -3.10 3.80 -16.05
C ASP A 148 -4.42 3.81 -15.26
N LEU A 149 -4.61 2.85 -14.34
CA LEU A 149 -5.73 2.80 -13.40
C LEU A 149 -5.78 4.05 -12.50
N LEU A 150 -4.63 4.53 -12.00
CA LEU A 150 -4.58 5.77 -11.22
C LEU A 150 -5.01 6.99 -12.05
N ASN A 151 -4.71 7.01 -13.35
CA ASN A 151 -5.13 8.08 -14.26
C ASN A 151 -6.57 7.95 -14.76
N ALA A 152 -7.17 6.76 -14.71
CA ALA A 152 -8.53 6.53 -15.17
C ALA A 152 -9.55 7.35 -14.35
N LYS A 153 -10.51 7.96 -15.05
CA LYS A 153 -11.55 8.77 -14.43
C LYS A 153 -12.50 7.93 -13.59
N ASP A 154 -12.79 6.70 -13.98
CA ASP A 154 -13.85 5.91 -13.35
C ASP A 154 -13.31 4.69 -12.58
N SER A 155 -12.00 4.63 -12.32
CA SER A 155 -11.43 3.57 -11.50
C SER A 155 -11.84 3.73 -10.03
N ALA A 156 -12.24 2.61 -9.43
CA ALA A 156 -12.66 2.51 -8.04
C ALA A 156 -11.47 2.62 -7.06
N ASP A 157 -11.78 2.51 -5.77
CA ASP A 157 -10.84 2.62 -4.65
C ASP A 157 -9.70 1.59 -4.67
N PHE A 158 -9.91 0.40 -5.25
CA PHE A 158 -8.85 -0.60 -5.42
C PHE A 158 -7.62 -0.04 -6.16
N ALA A 159 -7.82 0.87 -7.12
CA ALA A 159 -6.71 1.50 -7.83
C ALA A 159 -5.82 2.35 -6.91
N ASP A 160 -6.39 2.97 -5.88
CA ASP A 160 -5.63 3.73 -4.89
C ASP A 160 -4.77 2.77 -4.04
N TYR A 161 -5.31 1.60 -3.66
CA TYR A 161 -4.57 0.58 -2.93
C TYR A 161 -3.45 -0.07 -3.76
N LEU A 162 -3.69 -0.35 -5.05
CA LEU A 162 -2.61 -0.75 -5.96
C LEU A 162 -1.54 0.35 -6.11
N GLY A 163 -1.97 1.62 -6.07
CA GLY A 163 -1.07 2.76 -5.98
C GLY A 163 -0.16 2.71 -4.75
N TYR A 164 -0.67 2.31 -3.58
CA TYR A 164 0.15 2.10 -2.39
C TYR A 164 1.09 0.90 -2.51
N VAL A 165 0.67 -0.19 -3.18
CA VAL A 165 1.58 -1.29 -3.54
C VAL A 165 2.76 -0.75 -4.37
N LEU A 166 2.47 0.08 -5.37
CA LEU A 166 3.49 0.70 -6.20
C LEU A 166 4.42 1.64 -5.42
N VAL A 167 3.88 2.43 -4.47
CA VAL A 167 4.68 3.24 -3.54
C VAL A 167 5.66 2.34 -2.78
N ASN A 168 5.21 1.25 -2.16
CA ASN A 168 6.05 0.33 -1.40
C ASN A 168 7.12 -0.34 -2.29
N CYS A 169 6.75 -0.77 -3.51
CA CYS A 169 7.68 -1.39 -4.45
C CYS A 169 8.73 -0.42 -5.01
N THR A 170 8.43 0.87 -5.11
CA THR A 170 9.38 1.89 -5.60
C THR A 170 10.48 2.24 -4.58
N GLU A 171 10.45 1.66 -3.39
CA GLU A 171 11.63 1.65 -2.50
C GLU A 171 12.77 0.77 -3.07
N LEU A 172 12.45 -0.16 -3.97
CA LEU A 172 13.42 -1.05 -4.61
C LEU A 172 14.08 -0.36 -5.82
N PRO A 173 15.43 -0.31 -5.92
CA PRO A 173 16.13 0.36 -7.03
C PRO A 173 15.80 -0.19 -8.42
N LYS A 174 15.52 -1.50 -8.53
CA LYS A 174 15.12 -2.10 -9.81
C LYS A 174 13.80 -1.51 -10.31
N ILE A 175 12.82 -1.38 -9.42
CA ILE A 175 11.48 -0.93 -9.75
C ILE A 175 11.45 0.57 -10.03
N ARG A 176 12.26 1.37 -9.33
CA ARG A 176 12.41 2.79 -9.66
C ARG A 176 12.85 3.01 -11.10
N ARG A 177 13.79 2.20 -11.59
CA ARG A 177 14.26 2.30 -12.98
C ARG A 177 13.14 1.97 -13.97
N GLU A 178 12.37 0.91 -13.71
CA GLU A 178 11.24 0.52 -14.56
C GLU A 178 10.12 1.58 -14.55
N VAL A 179 9.76 2.12 -13.39
CA VAL A 179 8.70 3.14 -13.26
C VAL A 179 9.14 4.51 -13.81
N CYS A 180 10.44 4.80 -13.86
CA CYS A 180 10.96 6.08 -14.36
C CYS A 180 10.51 6.38 -15.80
N ASP A 181 10.40 5.35 -16.63
CA ASP A 181 9.94 5.47 -18.02
C ASP A 181 8.48 5.95 -18.11
N HIS A 182 7.71 5.74 -17.05
CA HIS A 182 6.29 6.12 -16.93
C HIS A 182 6.06 7.40 -16.13
N VAL A 183 7.12 8.11 -15.72
CA VAL A 183 6.97 9.30 -14.85
C VAL A 183 6.07 10.37 -15.46
N LYS A 184 6.05 10.51 -16.79
CA LYS A 184 5.17 11.46 -17.49
C LYS A 184 3.69 11.19 -17.23
N ASN A 185 3.31 9.93 -17.01
CA ASN A 185 1.93 9.52 -16.71
C ASN A 185 1.59 9.77 -15.23
N LEU A 186 2.59 9.90 -14.34
CA LEU A 186 2.36 10.25 -12.94
C LEU A 186 2.23 11.76 -12.72
N LEU A 187 2.85 12.59 -13.55
CA LEU A 187 2.84 14.06 -13.38
C LEU A 187 1.43 14.69 -13.35
N PRO A 188 0.45 14.28 -14.19
CA PRO A 188 -0.91 14.82 -14.12
C PRO A 188 -1.56 14.59 -12.75
N LEU A 189 -1.31 13.43 -12.14
CA LEU A 189 -1.89 13.05 -10.84
C LEU A 189 -1.46 14.00 -9.71
N ILE A 190 -0.25 14.54 -9.78
CA ILE A 190 0.29 15.48 -8.77
C ILE A 190 -0.53 16.78 -8.73
N SER A 191 -1.16 17.15 -9.84
CA SER A 191 -1.96 18.39 -9.94
C SER A 191 -3.46 18.15 -9.73
N LEU A 192 -3.90 16.90 -9.47
CA LEU A 192 -5.29 16.57 -9.24
C LEU A 192 -5.76 17.09 -7.88
N LYS A 193 -6.65 18.10 -7.88
CA LYS A 193 -7.22 18.67 -6.65
C LYS A 193 -8.34 17.82 -6.07
N ASN A 194 -9.17 17.25 -6.93
CA ASN A 194 -10.37 16.49 -6.57
C ASN A 194 -10.09 15.02 -6.19
N ARG A 195 -8.83 14.56 -6.25
CA ARG A 195 -8.41 13.20 -5.85
C ARG A 195 -7.16 13.25 -4.97
N PRO A 196 -7.30 13.71 -3.71
CA PRO A 196 -6.16 13.92 -2.82
C PRO A 196 -5.36 12.63 -2.56
N LYS A 197 -6.01 11.46 -2.45
CA LYS A 197 -5.33 10.17 -2.27
C LYS A 197 -4.37 9.85 -3.43
N ARG A 198 -4.86 9.91 -4.67
CA ARG A 198 -4.05 9.68 -5.89
C ARG A 198 -2.94 10.68 -6.05
N ARG A 199 -3.19 11.94 -5.69
CA ARG A 199 -2.16 12.98 -5.66
C ARG A 199 -1.03 12.59 -4.71
N LEU A 200 -1.34 12.15 -3.49
CA LEU A 200 -0.34 11.72 -2.51
C LEU A 200 0.45 10.49 -3.00
N ILE A 201 -0.24 9.49 -3.55
CA ILE A 201 0.40 8.30 -4.16
C ILE A 201 1.41 8.73 -5.23
N ALA A 202 1.01 9.59 -6.17
CA ALA A 202 1.90 10.05 -7.23
C ALA A 202 3.11 10.85 -6.70
N VAL A 203 2.89 11.69 -5.67
CA VAL A 203 3.97 12.43 -5.00
C VAL A 203 4.96 11.49 -4.34
N ASP A 204 4.48 10.46 -3.63
CA ASP A 204 5.34 9.49 -2.94
C ASP A 204 6.13 8.63 -3.93
N ILE A 205 5.51 8.17 -5.03
CA ILE A 205 6.23 7.48 -6.10
C ILE A 205 7.32 8.39 -6.68
N VAL A 206 6.98 9.62 -7.08
CA VAL A 206 7.98 10.54 -7.65
C VAL A 206 9.09 10.86 -6.66
N ARG A 207 8.78 11.01 -5.37
CA ARG A 207 9.80 11.15 -4.32
C ARG A 207 10.74 9.95 -4.31
N ASN A 208 10.21 8.73 -4.37
CA ASN A 208 11.02 7.52 -4.41
C ASN A 208 11.92 7.48 -5.65
N LEU A 209 11.41 7.82 -6.83
CA LEU A 209 12.19 7.87 -8.07
C LEU A 209 13.40 8.83 -8.01
N CYS A 210 13.34 9.85 -7.16
CA CYS A 210 14.41 10.84 -7.00
C CYS A 210 15.63 10.31 -6.21
N PHE A 211 15.60 9.08 -5.66
CA PHE A 211 16.73 8.52 -4.92
C PHE A 211 17.90 8.07 -5.81
N ASP A 212 17.65 7.75 -7.08
CA ASP A 212 18.68 7.31 -8.02
C ASP A 212 19.33 8.52 -8.70
N ASP A 213 20.58 8.81 -8.32
CA ASP A 213 21.33 9.98 -8.84
C ASP A 213 21.62 9.87 -10.36
N ASP A 214 21.56 8.66 -10.92
CA ASP A 214 21.80 8.39 -12.35
C ASP A 214 20.55 8.54 -13.23
N ASN A 215 19.40 8.91 -12.67
CA ASN A 215 18.13 8.99 -13.40
C ASN A 215 18.05 10.27 -14.26
N LYS A 216 18.84 10.31 -15.34
CA LYS A 216 18.90 11.39 -16.34
C LYS A 216 17.54 11.74 -16.94
N ILE A 217 16.56 10.83 -16.88
CA ILE A 217 15.19 11.04 -17.40
C ILE A 217 14.45 12.08 -16.55
N LEU A 218 14.49 11.97 -15.21
CA LEU A 218 13.92 12.96 -14.31
C LEU A 218 14.59 14.32 -14.48
N GLU A 219 15.93 14.31 -14.59
CA GLU A 219 16.72 15.51 -14.84
C GLU A 219 16.28 16.17 -16.17
N ASN A 220 16.18 15.40 -17.25
CA ASN A 220 15.78 15.91 -18.56
C ASN A 220 14.32 16.39 -18.64
N ILE A 221 13.37 15.71 -17.97
CA ILE A 221 11.96 16.12 -17.94
C ILE A 221 11.80 17.43 -17.16
N LEU A 222 12.52 17.59 -16.05
CA LEU A 222 12.50 18.80 -15.22
C LEU A 222 13.32 19.95 -15.83
N LEU A 223 14.42 19.65 -16.52
CA LEU A 223 15.25 20.65 -17.23
C LEU A 223 14.57 21.15 -18.52
N LYS A 224 13.90 20.29 -19.30
CA LYS A 224 13.16 20.71 -20.51
C LYS A 224 12.02 21.67 -20.17
N LYS A 225 11.34 21.51 -19.03
CA LYS A 225 10.32 22.47 -18.56
C LYS A 225 10.88 23.82 -18.12
N ARG A 226 12.19 23.94 -17.87
CA ARG A 226 12.86 25.18 -17.45
C ARG A 226 13.55 25.95 -18.58
N GLY A 227 13.48 25.48 -19.82
CA GLY A 227 14.05 26.19 -20.98
C GLY A 227 15.56 26.44 -20.91
N LYS A 228 16.31 25.71 -20.06
CA LYS A 228 17.76 25.87 -19.90
C LYS A 228 18.45 24.52 -20.01
N GLN A 229 19.17 24.31 -21.10
CA GLN A 229 20.24 23.32 -21.19
C GLN A 229 21.32 23.72 -20.18
N SER A 230 21.44 22.98 -19.09
CA SER A 230 22.53 23.13 -18.15
C SER A 230 22.94 21.76 -17.65
N THR A 231 24.22 21.47 -17.86
CA THR A 231 24.95 20.31 -17.39
C THR A 231 24.86 20.20 -15.86
N TYR A 232 24.01 19.32 -15.34
CA TYR A 232 23.88 19.08 -13.90
C TYR A 232 23.95 17.59 -13.53
N SER A 233 24.94 16.87 -14.07
CA SER A 233 25.18 15.45 -13.78
C SER A 233 25.64 15.11 -12.34
N PHE A 234 25.39 15.95 -11.33
CA PHE A 234 25.79 15.68 -9.94
C PHE A 234 24.95 16.42 -8.88
N GLY A 235 23.80 17.01 -9.26
CA GLY A 235 23.14 18.05 -8.45
C GLY A 235 21.71 17.75 -8.00
N PHE A 236 21.11 16.63 -8.36
CA PHE A 236 19.68 16.39 -8.16
C PHE A 236 19.30 16.24 -6.67
N ARG A 237 20.02 15.37 -5.92
CA ARG A 237 19.89 15.24 -4.46
C ARG A 237 20.09 16.55 -3.71
N ARG A 238 21.09 17.36 -4.09
CA ARG A 238 21.45 18.58 -3.35
C ARG A 238 20.50 19.76 -3.57
N LYS A 239 19.70 19.75 -4.64
CA LYS A 239 18.74 20.83 -4.94
C LYS A 239 17.30 20.43 -4.63
N LEU A 240 16.86 19.21 -4.97
CA LEU A 240 15.44 18.84 -4.83
C LEU A 240 15.04 18.49 -3.40
N LEU A 241 15.86 17.71 -2.67
CA LEU A 241 15.57 17.35 -1.27
C LEU A 241 15.50 18.58 -0.35
N PRO A 242 16.47 19.51 -0.37
CA PRO A 242 16.32 20.75 0.39
C PRO A 242 15.14 21.59 -0.11
N LEU A 243 14.81 21.58 -1.40
CA LEU A 243 13.62 22.26 -1.90
C LEU A 243 12.31 21.54 -1.60
N LEU A 244 12.28 20.28 -1.18
CA LEU A 244 11.09 19.57 -0.70
C LEU A 244 10.97 19.65 0.83
N PHE A 245 12.09 19.77 1.55
CA PHE A 245 12.16 19.61 3.01
C PHE A 245 12.79 20.80 3.78
N LYS A 246 12.99 21.97 3.15
CA LYS A 246 13.71 23.11 3.76
C LYS A 246 13.17 23.68 5.08
N GLU A 247 11.97 23.30 5.53
CA GLU A 247 11.37 23.85 6.77
C GLU A 247 10.69 22.79 7.65
N THR A 248 11.14 21.55 7.59
CA THR A 248 10.65 20.51 8.51
C THR A 248 11.74 20.16 9.50
N THR A 249 11.63 20.71 10.71
CA THR A 249 12.35 20.21 11.89
C THR A 249 12.16 18.70 12.02
N PRO A 250 13.12 17.95 12.59
CA PRO A 250 12.99 16.49 12.78
C PRO A 250 11.64 16.08 13.40
N ALA A 251 11.11 16.87 14.33
CA ALA A 251 9.81 16.67 14.95
C ALA A 251 8.60 16.79 13.99
N LYS A 252 8.70 17.61 12.94
CA LYS A 252 7.66 17.75 11.90
C LYS A 252 7.73 16.61 10.89
N LEU A 253 8.95 16.12 10.59
CA LEU A 253 9.15 14.94 9.75
C LEU A 253 8.58 13.68 10.44
N GLU A 254 8.80 13.57 11.76
CA GLU A 254 8.26 12.50 12.58
C GLU A 254 6.74 12.58 12.70
N ARG A 255 6.19 13.78 12.91
CA ARG A 255 4.74 13.99 12.84
C ARG A 255 4.16 13.64 11.47
N GLY A 256 4.84 13.99 10.38
CA GLY A 256 4.43 13.60 9.03
C GLY A 256 4.43 12.08 8.83
N ARG A 257 5.44 11.37 9.36
CA ARG A 257 5.46 9.90 9.35
C ARG A 257 4.34 9.30 10.19
N GLN A 258 4.05 9.85 11.36
CA GLN A 258 2.96 9.40 12.23
C GLN A 258 1.57 9.69 11.65
N VAL A 259 1.36 10.84 11.01
CA VAL A 259 0.12 11.18 10.31
C VAL A 259 -0.06 10.29 9.09
N MET A 260 1.00 10.04 8.32
CA MET A 260 0.96 9.11 7.19
C MET A 260 0.75 7.66 7.63
N ALA A 261 1.27 7.25 8.78
CA ALA A 261 0.94 5.97 9.40
C ALA A 261 -0.55 5.92 9.76
N LYS A 262 -1.09 6.92 10.45
CA LYS A 262 -2.53 6.98 10.79
C LYS A 262 -3.46 6.98 9.58
N ILE A 263 -3.08 7.69 8.51
CA ILE A 263 -3.80 7.66 7.21
C ILE A 263 -3.71 6.26 6.58
N ARG A 264 -2.57 5.58 6.70
CA ARG A 264 -2.30 4.24 6.17
C ARG A 264 -3.05 3.13 6.93
N TYR A 265 -3.33 3.33 8.21
CA TYR A 265 -4.05 2.39 9.09
C TYR A 265 -5.55 2.65 9.25
N GLY A 266 -6.14 3.59 8.50
CA GLY A 266 -7.59 3.82 8.51
C GLY A 266 -8.17 4.34 9.83
N MET A 267 -7.36 4.87 10.74
CA MET A 267 -7.79 5.35 12.07
C MET A 267 -8.43 6.75 12.05
N PHE A 268 -9.43 6.99 11.19
CA PHE A 268 -10.11 8.30 11.11
C PHE A 268 -11.46 8.38 11.84
N ASP A 269 -11.99 7.28 12.39
CA ASP A 269 -13.36 7.32 12.91
C ASP A 269 -13.50 7.89 14.33
N ASP A 270 -12.43 8.05 15.13
CA ASP A 270 -12.56 8.53 16.53
C ASP A 270 -11.56 9.61 16.99
N CYS A 271 -10.71 10.14 16.10
CA CYS A 271 -9.87 11.27 16.47
C CYS A 271 -10.54 12.57 16.06
N ASN A 272 -11.00 13.33 17.06
CA ASN A 272 -11.43 14.72 16.97
C ASN A 272 -10.21 15.63 16.63
N CYS A 273 -9.60 15.42 15.46
CA CYS A 273 -8.48 16.17 14.94
C CYS A 273 -8.97 17.30 14.03
N ASP A 274 -9.88 18.12 14.55
CA ASP A 274 -9.96 19.51 14.11
C ASP A 274 -8.58 20.16 14.34
N ARG A 275 -7.95 20.58 13.25
CA ARG A 275 -6.72 21.42 13.18
C ARG A 275 -5.37 20.70 13.22
N VAL A 276 -5.13 19.82 12.24
CA VAL A 276 -3.83 19.87 11.56
C VAL A 276 -4.11 20.50 10.20
N ASP A 277 -3.61 21.72 9.96
CA ASP A 277 -3.78 22.43 8.69
C ASP A 277 -3.16 21.59 7.56
N ASP A 278 -4.00 20.79 6.90
CA ASP A 278 -3.69 20.08 5.66
C ASP A 278 -3.13 21.03 4.59
N ASP A 279 -3.46 22.32 4.69
CA ASP A 279 -2.93 23.39 3.86
C ASP A 279 -1.41 23.56 3.95
N ASP A 280 -0.73 23.23 5.06
CA ASP A 280 0.72 23.50 5.17
C ASP A 280 1.58 22.50 4.38
N LEU A 281 1.27 21.21 4.41
CA LEU A 281 1.98 20.20 3.61
C LEU A 281 1.58 20.27 2.13
N ILE A 282 0.31 20.57 1.85
CA ILE A 282 -0.22 20.72 0.49
C ILE A 282 0.32 21.97 -0.18
N VAL A 283 0.43 23.12 0.51
CA VAL A 283 1.01 24.36 -0.05
C VAL A 283 2.50 24.22 -0.30
N ILE A 284 3.25 23.49 0.54
CA ILE A 284 4.67 23.22 0.32
C ILE A 284 4.86 22.38 -0.95
N VAL A 285 4.15 21.25 -1.09
CA VAL A 285 4.26 20.41 -2.29
C VAL A 285 3.70 21.12 -3.52
N GLU A 286 2.55 21.81 -3.45
CA GLU A 286 1.96 22.54 -4.59
C GLU A 286 2.81 23.72 -5.06
N LYS A 287 3.34 24.57 -4.15
CA LYS A 287 4.25 25.66 -4.55
C LYS A 287 5.53 25.10 -5.18
N ARG A 288 6.04 23.97 -4.70
CA ARG A 288 7.33 23.40 -5.16
C ARG A 288 7.19 22.56 -6.43
N VAL A 289 6.04 21.90 -6.62
CA VAL A 289 5.64 21.32 -7.91
C VAL A 289 5.38 22.42 -8.93
N LYS A 290 4.73 23.55 -8.59
CA LYS A 290 4.62 24.73 -9.48
C LYS A 290 5.99 25.29 -9.88
N ILE A 291 6.96 25.30 -8.96
CA ILE A 291 8.36 25.69 -9.22
C ILE A 291 9.12 24.66 -10.10
N LEU A 292 8.72 23.38 -10.07
CA LEU A 292 9.31 22.29 -10.87
C LEU A 292 8.65 22.12 -12.25
N VAL A 293 7.36 22.43 -12.36
CA VAL A 293 6.55 22.30 -13.58
C VAL A 293 6.64 23.57 -14.47
N GLY A 294 7.27 24.63 -13.99
CA GLY A 294 7.39 25.89 -14.71
C GLY A 294 6.08 26.66 -14.61
N HIS A 295 6.16 27.91 -14.13
CA HIS A 295 5.06 28.85 -14.27
C HIS A 295 4.77 29.06 -15.75
N ASN A 296 3.69 28.47 -16.24
CA ASN A 296 2.85 29.03 -17.30
C ASN A 296 1.47 28.36 -17.22
N ALA A 297 0.69 28.79 -16.23
CA ALA A 297 -0.75 28.85 -16.33
C ALA A 297 -1.11 30.34 -16.34
N GLY A 298 -0.83 30.99 -17.47
CA GLY A 298 -1.55 32.18 -17.90
C GLY A 298 -2.50 31.74 -19.02
N PHE A 299 -3.78 32.11 -18.89
CA PHE A 299 -4.80 32.32 -19.94
C PHE A 299 -4.53 31.67 -21.32
N VAL A 300 -5.36 30.75 -21.82
CA VAL A 300 -6.80 30.89 -22.15
C VAL A 300 -7.52 29.56 -21.95
#